data_AF-A0JW79-F1
#
_entry.id   AF-A0JW79-F1
#
_cell.length_a   1.000
_cell.length_b   1.000
_cell.length_c   1.000
_cell.angle_alpha   90.00
_cell.angle_beta   90.00
_cell.angle_gamma   90.00
#
_symmetry.space_group_name_H-M   'P 1'
#
loop_
_entity.id
_entity.type
_entity.pdbx_description
1 polymer ?
#
loop_
_entity_poly.entity_id
_entity_poly.type
_entity_poly.pdbx_seq_one_letter_code
_entity_poly.pdbx_strand_id
1 'polypeptide(L)'
;MSNTIDDALLLDPSVGIRNIDPAQWANLEMLLTDAARDDLAAAVRTFVSAGSSAVVGVFDDNLLWASLVVSVDQSGAPTSLSTIDGSVTETAGAEMTKAAGEAVRWVQSHHGPCSLGLFVDKAQAEAVLTSSDKAAAIRTAAAAGGLVLSPVPPALAIALA
;
A
#
# COMPACT_ATOMS: atom_id res chain seq x y z
N MET A 1 11.43 14.05 -19.11
CA MET A 1 11.23 12.64 -18.73
C MET A 1 10.58 12.70 -17.37
N SER A 2 9.25 12.64 -17.33
CA SER A 2 8.52 12.56 -16.07
C SER A 2 8.88 11.23 -15.41
N ASN A 3 9.09 11.28 -14.10
CA ASN A 3 9.69 10.22 -13.31
C ASN A 3 8.92 10.13 -11.98
N THR A 4 7.60 10.02 -12.08
CA THR A 4 6.66 10.03 -10.95
C THR A 4 6.11 8.62 -10.70
N ILE A 5 5.55 8.37 -9.51
CA ILE A 5 4.83 7.10 -9.20
C ILE A 5 3.72 6.84 -10.22
N ASP A 6 3.15 7.94 -10.70
CA ASP A 6 2.28 8.02 -11.85
C ASP A 6 2.85 7.21 -13.02
N ASP A 7 4.06 7.44 -13.50
CA ASP A 7 4.57 6.73 -14.68
C ASP A 7 4.80 5.21 -14.45
N ALA A 8 5.04 4.79 -13.21
CA ALA A 8 5.29 3.39 -12.87
C ALA A 8 4.01 2.56 -12.67
N LEU A 9 2.98 3.16 -12.07
CA LEU A 9 1.67 2.51 -11.87
C LEU A 9 0.68 2.83 -13.02
N LEU A 10 0.81 3.98 -13.66
CA LEU A 10 -0.01 4.49 -14.77
C LEU A 10 0.63 4.24 -16.14
N LEU A 11 1.29 3.08 -16.33
CA LEU A 11 1.58 2.59 -17.69
C LEU A 11 0.29 2.48 -18.55
N ASP A 12 -0.88 2.65 -17.95
CA ASP A 12 -2.14 2.93 -18.63
C ASP A 12 -2.69 4.34 -18.26
N PRO A 13 -2.78 5.29 -19.22
CA PRO A 13 -3.33 6.64 -19.01
C PRO A 13 -4.84 6.67 -18.69
N SER A 14 -5.52 5.51 -18.71
CA SER A 14 -6.91 5.39 -18.26
C SER A 14 -7.07 5.22 -16.75
N VAL A 15 -5.97 4.99 -16.02
CA VAL A 15 -6.01 4.86 -14.56
C VAL A 15 -6.30 6.22 -13.93
N GLY A 16 -7.45 6.33 -13.26
CA GLY A 16 -7.87 7.57 -12.65
C GLY A 16 -7.17 7.82 -11.31
N ILE A 17 -6.42 8.92 -11.21
CA ILE A 17 -5.99 9.47 -9.93
C ILE A 17 -7.17 10.18 -9.28
N ARG A 18 -7.54 9.80 -8.05
CA ARG A 18 -8.68 10.39 -7.32
C ARG A 18 -8.31 10.59 -5.86
N ASN A 19 -8.84 11.65 -5.24
CA ASN A 19 -8.75 11.90 -3.80
C ASN A 19 -7.33 11.72 -3.21
N ILE A 20 -6.34 12.30 -3.88
CA ILE A 20 -4.96 12.29 -3.42
C ILE A 20 -4.74 13.39 -2.39
N ASP A 21 -4.28 12.99 -1.22
CA ASP A 21 -3.63 13.89 -0.26
C ASP A 21 -2.21 14.21 -0.78
N PRO A 22 -1.92 15.49 -1.07
CA PRO A 22 -0.63 15.87 -1.67
C PRO A 22 0.58 15.58 -0.77
N ALA A 23 0.43 15.64 0.55
CA ALA A 23 1.53 15.41 1.49
C ALA A 23 1.87 13.92 1.56
N GLN A 24 0.85 13.08 1.69
CA GLN A 24 1.02 11.62 1.64
C GLN A 24 1.63 11.17 0.31
N TRP A 25 1.19 11.78 -0.81
CA TRP A 25 1.71 11.45 -2.13
C TRP A 25 3.19 11.83 -2.28
N ALA A 26 3.59 13.03 -1.87
CA ALA A 26 4.99 13.46 -1.90
C ALA A 26 5.89 12.55 -1.04
N ASN A 27 5.39 12.10 0.11
CA ASN A 27 6.09 11.14 0.97
C ASN A 27 6.23 9.78 0.30
N LEU A 28 5.20 9.32 -0.41
CA LEU A 28 5.25 8.08 -1.19
C LEU A 28 6.29 8.19 -2.31
N GLU A 29 6.32 9.30 -3.05
CA GLU A 29 7.32 9.56 -4.11
C GLU A 29 8.75 9.57 -3.58
N MET A 30 8.94 10.11 -2.37
CA MET A 30 10.23 10.09 -1.68
C MET A 30 10.66 8.68 -1.28
N LEU A 31 9.72 7.87 -0.77
CA LEU A 31 9.96 6.51 -0.34
C LEU A 31 10.24 5.57 -1.55
N LEU A 32 9.49 5.76 -2.63
CA LEU A 32 9.58 4.95 -3.86
C LEU A 32 10.55 5.58 -4.86
N THR A 33 11.86 5.40 -4.60
CA THR A 33 12.92 5.65 -5.58
C THR A 33 12.82 4.70 -6.79
N ASP A 34 13.52 5.01 -7.90
CA ASP A 34 13.32 4.37 -9.22
C ASP A 34 13.29 2.83 -9.20
N ALA A 35 14.16 2.16 -8.43
CA ALA A 35 14.19 0.69 -8.37
C ALA A 35 12.97 0.05 -7.68
N ALA A 36 12.30 0.76 -6.78
CA ALA A 36 11.13 0.27 -6.05
C ALA A 36 9.83 0.39 -6.85
N ARG A 37 9.83 1.16 -7.94
CA ARG A 37 8.63 1.49 -8.72
C ARG A 37 8.17 0.36 -9.62
N ASP A 38 9.09 -0.27 -10.36
CA ASP A 38 8.77 -1.42 -11.22
C ASP A 38 8.27 -2.62 -10.40
N ASP A 39 8.90 -2.82 -9.23
CA ASP A 39 8.49 -3.84 -8.26
C ASP A 39 7.05 -3.64 -7.77
N LEU A 40 6.59 -2.39 -7.65
CA LEU A 40 5.26 -2.08 -7.16
C LEU A 40 4.16 -2.50 -8.15
N ALA A 41 4.33 -2.20 -9.44
CA ALA A 41 3.37 -2.61 -10.47
C ALA A 41 3.28 -4.15 -10.57
N ALA A 42 4.42 -4.83 -10.50
CA ALA A 42 4.47 -6.29 -10.47
C ALA A 42 3.80 -6.85 -9.19
N ALA A 43 4.06 -6.25 -8.04
CA ALA A 43 3.44 -6.65 -6.77
C ALA A 43 1.92 -6.48 -6.80
N VAL A 44 1.41 -5.36 -7.32
CA VAL A 44 -0.03 -5.12 -7.46
C VAL A 44 -0.68 -6.23 -8.30
N ARG A 45 -0.13 -6.51 -9.49
CA ARG A 45 -0.66 -7.57 -10.38
C ARG A 45 -0.60 -8.97 -9.77
N THR A 46 0.39 -9.22 -8.91
CA THR A 46 0.62 -10.54 -8.32
C THR A 46 -0.27 -10.77 -7.10
N PHE A 47 -0.48 -9.75 -6.27
CA PHE A 47 -1.07 -9.93 -4.94
C PHE A 47 -2.46 -9.34 -4.78
N VAL A 48 -2.88 -8.41 -5.64
CA VAL A 48 -4.23 -7.82 -5.57
C VAL A 48 -5.18 -8.66 -6.41
N SER A 49 -6.25 -9.16 -5.78
CA SER A 49 -7.23 -9.99 -6.49
C SER A 49 -8.00 -9.17 -7.54
N ALA A 50 -8.33 -9.79 -8.67
CA ALA A 50 -9.15 -9.13 -9.69
C ALA A 50 -10.50 -8.64 -9.12
N GLY A 51 -10.93 -7.45 -9.54
CA GLY A 51 -12.18 -6.83 -9.10
C GLY A 51 -12.17 -6.35 -7.64
N SER A 52 -10.98 -6.11 -7.08
CA SER A 52 -10.81 -5.72 -5.68
C SER A 52 -9.84 -4.55 -5.54
N SER A 53 -9.58 -4.15 -4.31
CA SER A 53 -8.65 -3.09 -3.95
C SER A 53 -7.59 -3.57 -2.97
N ALA A 54 -6.49 -2.84 -2.93
CA ALA A 54 -5.44 -2.97 -1.95
C ALA A 54 -5.16 -1.63 -1.28
N VAL A 55 -4.69 -1.69 -0.04
CA VAL A 55 -4.27 -0.52 0.73
C VAL A 55 -2.89 -0.75 1.31
N VAL A 56 -2.02 0.23 1.10
CA VAL A 56 -0.71 0.32 1.71
C VAL A 56 -0.70 1.57 2.59
N GLY A 57 -0.34 1.43 3.86
CA GLY A 57 -0.16 2.55 4.78
C GLY A 57 1.24 2.52 5.39
N VAL A 58 1.91 3.67 5.42
CA VAL A 58 3.20 3.86 6.07
C VAL A 58 2.99 4.78 7.26
N PHE A 59 3.37 4.32 8.44
CA PHE A 59 3.27 5.09 9.68
C PHE A 59 4.62 5.67 10.08
N ASP A 60 4.63 6.90 10.56
CA ASP A 60 5.80 7.54 11.18
C ASP A 60 5.35 8.03 12.57
N ASP A 61 5.97 7.50 13.62
CA ASP A 61 5.56 7.74 15.02
C ASP A 61 4.04 7.54 15.29
N ASN A 62 3.47 6.46 14.74
CA ASN A 62 2.03 6.11 14.81
C ASN A 62 1.06 7.07 14.09
N LEU A 63 1.56 8.00 13.28
CA LEU A 63 0.76 8.83 12.40
C LEU A 63 0.85 8.30 10.98
N LEU A 64 -0.26 8.30 10.24
CA LEU A 64 -0.25 7.93 8.83
C LEU A 64 0.58 8.96 8.05
N TRP A 65 1.76 8.55 7.61
CA TRP A 65 2.74 9.40 6.93
C TRP A 65 2.54 9.37 5.41
N ALA A 66 2.26 8.19 4.87
CA ALA A 66 1.94 8.00 3.47
C ALA A 66 0.94 6.86 3.31
N SER A 67 0.13 6.89 2.26
CA SER A 67 -0.70 5.76 1.90
C SER A 67 -0.88 5.65 0.38
N LEU A 68 -1.27 4.45 -0.05
CA LEU A 68 -1.64 4.16 -1.42
C LEU A 68 -2.81 3.18 -1.40
N VAL A 69 -3.89 3.56 -2.07
CA VAL A 69 -5.03 2.69 -2.37
C VAL A 69 -5.02 2.42 -3.86
N VAL A 70 -5.00 1.15 -4.23
CA VAL A 70 -5.04 0.70 -5.62
C VAL A 70 -6.30 -0.12 -5.83
N SER A 71 -7.11 0.22 -6.83
CA SER A 71 -8.24 -0.61 -7.26
C SER A 71 -7.92 -1.24 -8.61
N VAL A 72 -8.27 -2.51 -8.78
CA VAL A 72 -8.08 -3.25 -10.03
C VAL A 72 -9.42 -3.72 -10.60
N ASP A 73 -9.52 -3.78 -11.93
CA ASP A 73 -10.68 -4.34 -12.59
C ASP A 73 -10.71 -5.88 -12.54
N GLN A 74 -11.71 -6.47 -13.20
CA GLN A 74 -11.89 -7.92 -13.29
C GLN A 74 -10.76 -8.65 -14.06
N SER A 75 -9.89 -7.92 -14.77
CA SER A 75 -8.70 -8.46 -15.42
C SER A 75 -7.44 -8.34 -14.55
N GLY A 76 -7.54 -7.67 -13.39
CA GLY A 76 -6.41 -7.37 -12.52
C GLY A 76 -5.61 -6.14 -12.98
N ALA A 77 -6.10 -5.38 -13.96
CA ALA A 77 -5.49 -4.13 -14.37
C ALA A 77 -5.85 -3.02 -13.38
N PRO A 78 -4.88 -2.19 -12.94
CA PRO A 78 -5.19 -1.00 -12.15
C PRO A 78 -6.22 -0.12 -12.86
N THR A 79 -7.15 0.45 -12.09
CA THR A 79 -8.19 1.37 -12.60
C THR A 79 -8.23 2.69 -11.86
N SER A 80 -7.79 2.71 -10.60
CA SER A 80 -7.71 3.93 -9.82
C SER A 80 -6.59 3.89 -8.79
N LEU A 81 -5.97 5.04 -8.55
CA LEU A 81 -5.07 5.31 -7.43
C LEU A 81 -5.67 6.39 -6.53
N SER A 82 -5.56 6.20 -5.21
CA SER A 82 -6.01 7.15 -4.19
C SER A 82 -5.09 7.09 -2.98
N THR A 83 -5.22 8.05 -2.06
CA THR A 83 -4.71 7.92 -0.69
C THR A 83 -5.88 7.71 0.27
N ILE A 84 -5.60 7.27 1.49
CA ILE A 84 -6.54 7.25 2.60
C ILE A 84 -6.74 8.69 3.08
N ASP A 85 -7.98 9.05 3.44
CA ASP A 85 -8.26 10.28 4.18
C ASP A 85 -7.62 10.20 5.58
N GLY A 86 -6.71 11.12 5.91
CA GLY A 86 -5.96 11.09 7.18
C GLY A 86 -6.85 10.98 8.43
N SER A 87 -8.04 11.58 8.39
CA SER A 87 -9.02 11.54 9.49
C SER A 87 -9.50 10.12 9.84
N VAL A 88 -9.44 9.19 8.88
CA VAL A 88 -9.80 7.78 9.07
C VAL A 88 -8.90 7.12 10.11
N THR A 89 -7.62 7.50 10.13
CA THR A 89 -6.62 6.91 11.04
C THR A 89 -6.46 7.67 12.34
N GLU A 90 -6.77 8.97 12.37
CA GLU A 90 -6.68 9.81 13.57
C GLU A 90 -7.57 9.32 14.71
N THR A 91 -8.75 8.79 14.39
CA THR A 91 -9.71 8.27 15.40
C THR A 91 -9.30 6.91 15.99
N ALA A 92 -8.34 6.23 15.37
CA ALA A 92 -7.86 4.94 15.85
C ALA A 92 -6.95 5.07 17.08
N GLY A 93 -6.33 6.24 17.31
CA GLY A 93 -5.27 6.43 18.31
C GLY A 93 -3.91 5.93 17.80
N ALA A 94 -2.89 5.92 18.66
CA ALA A 94 -1.51 5.58 18.31
C ALA A 94 -1.25 4.06 18.08
N GLU A 95 -2.27 3.29 17.68
CA GLU A 95 -2.15 1.84 17.49
C GLU A 95 -2.33 1.45 16.02
N MET A 96 -1.23 1.08 15.35
CA MET A 96 -1.21 0.73 13.92
C MET A 96 -2.22 -0.36 13.56
N THR A 97 -2.42 -1.39 14.38
CA THR A 97 -3.39 -2.47 14.11
C THR A 97 -4.82 -1.96 14.01
N LYS A 98 -5.20 -1.02 14.89
CA LYS A 98 -6.54 -0.43 14.87
C LYS A 98 -6.70 0.51 13.68
N ALA A 99 -5.69 1.34 13.40
CA ALA A 99 -5.68 2.22 12.23
C ALA A 99 -5.75 1.43 10.91
N ALA A 100 -5.04 0.31 10.82
CA ALA A 100 -5.10 -0.63 9.71
C ALA A 100 -6.53 -1.18 9.50
N GLY A 101 -7.20 -1.56 10.59
CA GLY A 101 -8.59 -2.02 10.55
C GLY A 101 -9.56 -0.96 10.01
N GLU A 102 -9.43 0.30 10.46
CA GLU A 102 -10.28 1.40 9.97
C GLU A 102 -9.98 1.74 8.51
N ALA A 103 -8.70 1.77 8.12
CA ALA A 103 -8.28 1.99 6.75
C ALA A 103 -8.86 0.94 5.79
N VAL A 104 -8.79 -0.34 6.15
CA VAL A 104 -9.38 -1.43 5.35
C VAL A 104 -10.89 -1.26 5.22
N ARG A 105 -11.61 -0.93 6.30
CA ARG A 105 -13.06 -0.69 6.25
C ARG A 105 -13.42 0.51 5.39
N TRP A 106 -12.64 1.58 5.47
CA TRP A 106 -12.82 2.75 4.63
C TRP A 106 -12.64 2.40 3.16
N VAL A 107 -11.58 1.66 2.81
CA VAL A 107 -11.35 1.19 1.43
C VAL A 107 -12.48 0.30 0.97
N GLN A 108 -12.95 -0.62 1.82
CA GLN A 108 -14.10 -1.48 1.50
C GLN A 108 -15.36 -0.68 1.15
N SER A 109 -15.58 0.44 1.84
CA SER A 109 -16.76 1.28 1.68
C SER A 109 -16.69 2.19 0.45
N HIS A 110 -15.49 2.61 0.02
CA HIS A 110 -15.30 3.59 -1.05
C HIS A 110 -14.80 3.00 -2.37
N HIS A 111 -14.09 1.87 -2.31
CA HIS A 111 -13.40 1.27 -3.45
C HIS A 111 -13.84 -0.18 -3.74
N GLY A 112 -14.71 -0.76 -2.91
CA GLY A 112 -15.16 -2.15 -3.03
C GLY A 112 -14.26 -3.12 -2.26
N PRO A 113 -14.39 -4.45 -2.47
CA PRO A 113 -13.71 -5.44 -1.65
C PRO A 113 -12.21 -5.18 -1.52
N CYS A 114 -11.68 -5.15 -0.29
CA CYS A 114 -10.24 -5.03 -0.07
C CYS A 114 -9.64 -6.43 0.09
N SER A 115 -8.71 -6.81 -0.80
CA SER A 115 -8.06 -8.13 -0.81
C SER A 115 -6.66 -8.14 -0.21
N LEU A 116 -6.06 -6.96 -0.04
CA LEU A 116 -4.74 -6.79 0.57
C LEU A 116 -4.70 -5.51 1.41
N GLY A 117 -4.30 -5.63 2.66
CA GLY A 117 -3.90 -4.48 3.48
C GLY A 117 -2.49 -4.68 4.01
N LEU A 118 -1.60 -3.71 3.78
CA LEU A 118 -0.23 -3.70 4.24
C LEU A 118 0.05 -2.40 4.97
N PHE A 119 0.34 -2.47 6.26
CA PHE A 119 0.57 -1.32 7.10
C PHE A 119 1.90 -1.48 7.83
N VAL A 120 2.80 -0.51 7.70
CA VAL A 120 4.19 -0.68 8.09
C VAL A 120 4.74 0.60 8.71
N ASP A 121 5.62 0.48 9.69
CA ASP A 121 6.41 1.63 10.16
C ASP A 121 7.41 2.07 9.09
N LYS A 122 7.63 3.37 8.95
CA LYS A 122 8.50 3.96 7.93
C LYS A 122 9.90 3.35 7.90
N ALA A 123 10.52 3.16 9.05
CA ALA A 123 11.84 2.54 9.15
C ALA A 123 11.85 1.09 8.60
N GLN A 124 10.76 0.34 8.82
CA GLN A 124 10.61 -1.01 8.29
C GLN A 124 10.27 -0.99 6.79
N ALA A 125 9.50 -0.01 6.33
CA ALA A 125 9.21 0.19 4.92
C ALA A 125 10.50 0.41 4.11
N GLU A 126 11.35 1.32 4.59
CA GLU A 126 12.68 1.59 3.99
C GLU A 126 13.56 0.33 3.98
N ALA A 127 13.56 -0.44 5.06
CA ALA A 127 14.31 -1.71 5.14
C ALA A 127 13.78 -2.75 4.14
N VAL A 128 12.46 -2.87 3.97
CA VAL A 128 11.85 -3.79 2.99
C VAL A 128 12.20 -3.38 1.56
N LEU A 129 12.14 -2.08 1.24
CA LEU A 129 12.41 -1.58 -0.10
C LEU A 129 13.86 -1.74 -0.52
N THR A 130 14.79 -1.58 0.42
CA THR A 130 16.24 -1.72 0.17
C THR A 130 16.75 -3.16 0.27
N SER A 131 15.92 -4.09 0.75
CA SER A 131 16.29 -5.51 0.86
C SER A 131 16.33 -6.21 -0.50
N SER A 132 17.36 -7.02 -0.70
CA SER A 132 17.43 -7.96 -1.82
C SER A 132 16.48 -9.16 -1.63
N ASP A 133 16.17 -9.51 -0.38
CA ASP A 133 15.16 -10.50 -0.02
C ASP A 133 13.99 -9.81 0.68
N LYS A 134 13.00 -9.38 -0.12
CA LYS A 134 11.82 -8.67 0.37
C LYS A 134 10.97 -9.55 1.28
N ALA A 135 10.87 -10.85 1.01
CA ALA A 135 10.08 -11.78 1.82
C ALA A 135 10.67 -11.94 3.22
N ALA A 136 11.99 -12.08 3.33
CA ALA A 136 12.67 -12.11 4.63
C ALA A 136 12.53 -10.79 5.40
N ALA A 137 12.63 -9.65 4.71
CA ALA A 137 12.43 -8.33 5.33
C ALA A 137 11.00 -8.15 5.85
N ILE A 138 9.98 -8.56 5.07
CA ILE A 138 8.57 -8.53 5.47
C ILE A 138 8.34 -9.40 6.71
N ARG A 139 8.86 -10.64 6.73
CA ARG A 139 8.76 -11.51 7.91
C ARG A 139 9.42 -10.90 9.15
N THR A 140 10.58 -10.25 8.97
CA THR A 140 11.30 -9.60 10.06
C THR A 140 10.49 -8.42 10.62
N ALA A 141 9.93 -7.58 9.76
CA ALA A 141 9.08 -6.46 10.16
C ALA A 141 7.82 -6.94 10.89
N ALA A 142 7.18 -8.02 10.41
CA ALA A 142 6.03 -8.65 11.07
C ALA A 142 6.39 -9.16 12.47
N ALA A 143 7.52 -9.88 12.60
CA ALA A 143 7.98 -10.41 13.87
C ALA A 143 8.36 -9.31 14.89
N ALA A 144 8.81 -8.15 14.40
CA ALA A 144 9.12 -6.97 15.21
C ALA A 144 7.86 -6.18 15.62
N GLY A 145 6.67 -6.53 15.11
CA GLY A 145 5.44 -5.78 15.35
C GLY A 145 5.31 -4.48 14.55
N GLY A 146 6.27 -4.18 13.68
CA GLY A 146 6.27 -2.98 12.83
C GLY A 146 5.60 -3.17 11.47
N LEU A 147 4.87 -4.28 11.29
CA LEU A 147 4.09 -4.57 10.11
C LEU A 147 2.77 -5.28 10.48
N VAL A 148 1.67 -4.79 9.94
CA VAL A 148 0.34 -5.42 9.96
C VAL A 148 -0.05 -5.79 8.53
N LEU A 149 -0.35 -7.07 8.31
CA LEU A 149 -0.91 -7.56 7.06
C LEU A 149 -2.35 -8.04 7.30
N SER A 150 -3.32 -7.33 6.76
CA SER A 150 -4.74 -7.71 6.87
C SER A 150 -5.61 -6.90 5.91
N PRO A 151 -6.42 -7.54 5.04
CA PRO A 151 -6.43 -8.97 4.77
C PRO A 151 -5.16 -9.41 4.03
N VAL A 152 -4.80 -10.70 4.16
CA VAL A 152 -3.63 -11.29 3.48
C VAL A 152 -4.13 -12.14 2.31
N PRO A 153 -3.79 -11.81 1.05
CA PRO A 153 -4.16 -12.63 -0.08
C PRO A 153 -3.39 -13.95 -0.04
N PRO A 154 -3.97 -15.09 -0.48
CA PRO A 154 -3.32 -16.40 -0.42
C PRO A 154 -1.94 -16.44 -1.09
N ALA A 155 -1.77 -15.72 -2.21
CA ALA A 155 -0.50 -15.62 -2.91
C ALA A 155 0.61 -15.01 -2.04
N LEU A 156 0.29 -13.97 -1.25
CA LEU A 156 1.23 -13.37 -0.31
C LEU A 156 1.50 -14.30 0.88
N ALA A 157 0.48 -14.99 1.38
CA ALA A 157 0.65 -15.97 2.46
C ALA A 157 1.63 -17.10 2.06
N ILE A 158 1.55 -17.58 0.82
CA ILE A 158 2.48 -18.58 0.26
C ILE A 158 3.88 -18.00 0.10
N ALA A 159 4.01 -16.77 -0.40
CA ALA A 159 5.31 -16.11 -0.58
C ALA A 159 6.05 -15.85 0.74
N LEU A 160 5.32 -15.75 1.84
CA LEU A 160 5.86 -15.51 3.18
C LEU A 160 6.10 -16.79 4.00
N ALA A 161 5.62 -17.94 3.54
CA ALA A 161 5.75 -19.23 4.22
C ALA A 161 7.19 -19.78 4.27
#